data_AF-A0A5N3ZZ73-F1
#
_entry.id   AF-A0A5N3ZZ73-F1
#
_cell.length_a   1.000
_cell.length_b   1.000
_cell.length_c   1.000
_cell.angle_alpha   90.00
_cell.angle_beta   90.00
_cell.angle_gamma   90.00
#
_symmetry.space_group_name_H-M   'P 1'
#
loop_
_entity.id
_entity.type
_entity.pdbx_description
1 polymer ?
#
loop_
_entity_poly.entity_id
_entity_poly.type
_entity_poly.pdbx_seq_one_letter_code
_entity_poly.pdbx_strand_id
1 'polypeptide(L)'
;MKLKVAGKPLEQIVNRLSERDNTNSFQCIDQTFPLVDYKNINDIKVDFGSFVLTKNAPNNCCILKDGGIFEINDIVLHKTSQHNEVHFAGLLYSKKVSLFTSPCDSQEIGICVLCIEEASKVVNITINDVRKKCMFIKLPQSSDILSITLLH
;
A
#
# COMPACT_ATOMS: atom_id res chain seq x y z
N MET A 1 12.84 9.05 42.63
CA MET A 1 13.13 8.49 41.29
C MET A 1 14.37 9.21 40.75
N LYS A 2 15.55 8.57 40.77
CA LYS A 2 16.82 9.21 40.34
C LYS A 2 16.99 9.02 38.83
N LEU A 3 17.13 10.11 38.07
CA LEU A 3 17.50 10.08 36.66
C LEU A 3 18.89 9.45 36.52
N LYS A 4 19.00 8.34 35.79
CA LYS A 4 20.29 7.73 35.41
C LYS A 4 20.97 8.69 34.43
N VAL A 5 22.02 9.36 34.88
CA VAL A 5 22.88 10.17 34.02
C VAL A 5 23.61 9.21 33.06
N ALA A 6 23.37 9.37 31.76
CA ALA A 6 24.09 8.60 30.74
C ALA A 6 25.58 8.97 30.83
N GLY A 7 26.42 8.01 31.19
CA GLY A 7 27.79 8.27 31.66
C GLY A 7 28.76 8.83 30.62
N LYS A 8 28.36 9.00 29.34
CA LYS A 8 29.27 9.38 28.25
C LYS A 8 28.58 10.12 27.10
N PRO A 9 28.07 11.35 27.32
CA PRO A 9 27.38 12.11 26.29
C PRO A 9 28.26 12.41 25.07
N LEU A 10 29.56 12.63 25.27
CA LEU A 10 30.51 12.88 24.16
C LEU A 10 30.72 11.63 23.29
N GLU A 11 30.83 10.45 23.90
CA GLU A 11 30.98 9.18 23.16
C GLU A 11 29.72 8.91 22.30
N GLN A 12 28.54 9.24 22.82
CA GLN A 12 27.29 9.14 22.04
C GLN A 12 27.25 10.12 20.86
N ILE A 13 27.78 11.33 21.02
CA ILE A 13 27.86 12.32 19.92
C ILE A 13 28.86 11.85 18.85
N VAL A 14 30.03 11.37 19.26
CA VAL A 14 31.04 10.82 18.34
C VAL A 14 30.48 9.64 17.57
N ASN A 15 29.79 8.71 18.24
CA ASN A 15 29.14 7.57 17.59
C ASN A 15 28.12 8.05 16.55
N ARG A 16 27.25 9.01 16.90
CA ARG A 16 26.26 9.57 15.95
C ARG A 16 26.90 10.28 14.75
N LEU A 17 28.03 10.96 14.94
CA LEU A 17 28.77 11.59 13.84
C LEU A 17 29.40 10.51 12.94
N SER A 18 30.00 9.48 13.53
CA SER A 18 30.59 8.37 12.78
C SER A 18 29.55 7.55 12.00
N GLU A 19 28.35 7.37 12.54
CA GLU A 19 27.23 6.73 11.85
C GLU A 19 26.80 7.55 10.63
N ARG A 20 26.73 8.88 10.77
CA ARG A 20 26.40 9.81 9.69
C ARG A 20 27.44 9.82 8.56
N ASP A 21 28.72 9.75 8.90
CA ASP A 21 29.79 9.76 7.90
C ASP A 21 29.89 8.40 7.17
N ASN A 22 29.60 7.30 7.86
CA ASN A 22 29.57 5.95 7.28
C ASN A 22 28.31 5.63 6.45
N THR A 23 27.27 6.47 6.50
CA THR A 23 26.09 6.28 5.63
C THR A 23 26.32 6.64 4.15
N ASN A 24 27.47 7.22 3.78
CA ASN A 24 27.74 7.66 2.41
C ASN A 24 28.24 6.56 1.44
N SER A 25 28.33 5.29 1.88
CA SER A 25 28.82 4.19 1.02
C SER A 25 27.76 3.16 0.63
N PHE A 26 26.47 3.47 0.75
CA PHE A 26 25.45 2.67 0.08
C PHE A 26 25.33 3.17 -1.36
N GLN A 27 25.93 2.44 -2.29
CA GLN A 27 25.56 2.55 -3.70
C GLN A 27 24.05 2.28 -3.79
N CYS A 28 23.28 3.34 -3.95
CA CYS A 28 21.87 3.25 -4.29
C CYS A 28 21.82 2.61 -5.68
N ILE A 29 21.53 1.31 -5.74
CA ILE A 29 21.11 0.69 -6.98
C ILE A 29 19.78 1.36 -7.28
N ASP A 30 19.71 2.19 -8.33
CA ASP A 30 18.47 2.79 -8.80
C ASP A 30 17.53 1.66 -9.26
N GLN A 31 16.81 1.08 -8.30
CA GLN A 31 15.81 0.07 -8.56
C GLN A 31 14.57 0.76 -9.09
N THR A 32 14.21 0.45 -10.33
CA THR A 32 12.97 0.91 -10.95
C THR A 32 11.81 0.08 -10.40
N PHE A 33 10.84 0.75 -9.78
CA PHE A 33 9.61 0.15 -9.27
C PHE A 33 8.47 0.27 -10.31
N PRO A 34 7.48 -0.65 -10.29
CA PRO A 34 7.29 -1.73 -9.32
C PRO A 34 8.15 -2.98 -9.56
N LEU A 35 8.60 -3.63 -8.48
CA LEU A 35 9.30 -4.92 -8.49
C LEU A 35 8.34 -6.05 -8.16
N VAL A 36 8.45 -7.18 -8.85
CA VAL A 36 7.60 -8.35 -8.60
C VAL A 36 8.45 -9.49 -8.04
N ASP A 37 8.14 -9.90 -6.80
CA ASP A 37 8.80 -11.03 -6.13
C ASP A 37 7.99 -12.33 -6.36
N TYR A 38 8.62 -13.30 -7.02
CA TYR A 38 8.06 -14.61 -7.37
C TYR A 38 8.51 -15.76 -6.47
N LYS A 39 9.07 -15.47 -5.27
CA LYS A 39 9.59 -16.52 -4.36
C LYS A 39 8.68 -17.72 -4.16
N ASN A 40 7.35 -17.53 -4.22
CA ASN A 40 6.38 -18.61 -4.30
C ASN A 40 5.28 -18.25 -5.32
N ILE A 41 4.91 -19.20 -6.18
CA ILE A 41 3.80 -19.05 -7.16
C ILE A 41 2.49 -18.63 -6.46
N ASN A 42 2.32 -19.06 -5.21
CA ASN A 42 1.13 -18.76 -4.42
C ASN A 42 1.21 -17.45 -3.61
N ASP A 43 2.37 -16.79 -3.52
CA ASP A 43 2.60 -15.58 -2.72
C ASP A 43 3.37 -14.53 -3.55
N ILE A 44 2.77 -14.13 -4.67
CA ILE A 44 3.30 -13.04 -5.50
C ILE A 44 3.16 -11.72 -4.74
N LYS A 45 4.24 -10.94 -4.71
CA LYS A 45 4.27 -9.62 -4.09
C LYS A 45 4.71 -8.58 -5.10
N VAL A 46 4.01 -7.46 -5.14
CA VAL A 46 4.34 -6.33 -6.01
C VAL A 46 4.74 -5.16 -5.12
N ASP A 47 6.01 -4.82 -5.18
CA ASP A 47 6.64 -3.75 -4.42
C ASP A 47 6.66 -2.48 -5.27
N PHE A 48 6.09 -1.39 -4.77
CA PHE A 48 6.06 -0.06 -5.40
C PHE A 48 7.11 0.89 -4.80
N GLY A 49 8.03 0.37 -3.99
CA GLY A 49 9.09 1.10 -3.30
C GLY A 49 8.62 1.68 -1.97
N SER A 50 7.49 2.39 -1.96
CA SER A 50 6.91 2.94 -0.72
C SER A 50 5.87 2.03 -0.07
N PHE A 51 5.33 1.07 -0.82
CA PHE A 51 4.37 0.10 -0.32
C PHE A 51 4.39 -1.20 -1.12
N VAL A 52 3.90 -2.26 -0.50
CA VAL A 52 3.75 -3.59 -1.12
C VAL A 52 2.28 -3.96 -1.22
N LEU A 53 1.90 -4.52 -2.37
CA LEU A 53 0.60 -5.13 -2.63
C LEU A 53 0.74 -6.65 -2.81
N THR A 54 -0.23 -7.38 -2.25
CA THR A 54 -0.33 -8.85 -2.30
C THR A 54 -1.80 -9.23 -2.44
N LYS A 55 -2.15 -10.47 -2.80
CA LYS A 55 -3.55 -10.91 -2.76
C LYS A 55 -4.14 -11.07 -1.35
N ASN A 56 -3.30 -11.07 -0.31
CA ASN A 56 -3.71 -11.31 1.06
C ASN A 56 -3.88 -9.99 1.84
N ALA A 57 -4.91 -9.92 2.67
CA ALA A 57 -5.08 -8.84 3.63
C ALA A 57 -3.89 -8.77 4.61
N PRO A 58 -3.49 -7.59 5.09
CA PRO A 58 -4.10 -6.27 4.85
C PRO A 58 -3.56 -5.55 3.59
N ASN A 59 -2.71 -6.21 2.80
CA ASN A 59 -1.98 -5.59 1.70
C ASN A 59 -2.65 -5.80 0.34
N ASN A 60 -3.94 -6.11 0.33
CA ASN A 60 -4.70 -6.46 -0.88
C ASN A 60 -5.56 -5.33 -1.41
N CYS A 61 -5.38 -4.09 -0.95
CA CYS A 61 -6.25 -2.99 -1.33
C CYS A 61 -5.44 -1.80 -1.85
N CYS A 62 -5.92 -1.19 -2.92
CA CYS A 62 -5.29 -0.02 -3.50
C CYS A 62 -6.29 0.96 -4.11
N ILE A 63 -5.82 2.19 -4.31
CA ILE A 63 -6.52 3.26 -5.00
C ILE A 63 -5.91 3.37 -6.40
N LEU A 64 -6.77 3.39 -7.40
CA LEU A 64 -6.39 3.52 -8.80
C LEU A 64 -6.19 4.98 -9.20
N LYS A 65 -5.57 5.20 -10.36
CA LYS A 65 -5.32 6.54 -10.91
C LYS A 65 -6.61 7.33 -11.18
N ASP A 66 -7.69 6.65 -11.55
CA ASP A 66 -9.03 7.24 -11.73
C ASP A 66 -9.75 7.54 -10.40
N GLY A 67 -9.15 7.15 -9.26
CA GLY A 67 -9.72 7.34 -7.93
C GLY A 67 -10.67 6.24 -7.47
N GLY A 68 -10.87 5.20 -8.27
CA GLY A 68 -11.55 3.97 -7.87
C GLY A 68 -10.76 3.21 -6.81
N ILE A 69 -11.44 2.40 -6.02
CA ILE A 69 -10.81 1.57 -4.99
C ILE A 69 -10.90 0.12 -5.41
N PHE A 70 -9.78 -0.61 -5.31
CA PHE A 70 -9.64 -1.95 -5.83
C PHE A 70 -9.19 -2.92 -4.73
N GLU A 71 -9.90 -4.04 -4.61
CA GLU A 71 -9.52 -5.17 -3.78
C GLU A 71 -8.95 -6.28 -4.65
N ILE A 72 -7.68 -6.62 -4.42
CA ILE A 72 -6.95 -7.67 -5.11
C ILE A 72 -7.38 -9.01 -4.53
N ASN A 73 -7.96 -9.85 -5.38
CA ASN A 73 -8.27 -11.24 -5.05
C ASN A 73 -7.18 -12.19 -5.57
N ASP A 74 -6.56 -11.83 -6.69
CA ASP A 74 -5.47 -12.60 -7.26
C ASP A 74 -4.49 -11.73 -8.05
N ILE A 75 -3.28 -12.26 -8.26
CA ILE A 75 -2.23 -11.63 -9.05
C ILE A 75 -1.88 -12.58 -10.17
N VAL A 76 -2.17 -12.17 -11.40
CA VAL A 76 -2.09 -13.04 -12.58
C VAL A 76 -0.94 -12.61 -13.47
N LEU A 77 -0.22 -13.60 -13.97
CA LEU A 77 0.81 -13.41 -14.99
C LEU A 77 0.22 -13.68 -16.37
N HIS A 78 0.02 -12.62 -17.13
CA HIS A 78 -0.34 -12.72 -18.54
C HIS A 78 0.91 -12.81 -19.39
N LYS A 79 1.05 -13.92 -20.13
CA LYS A 79 2.06 -14.03 -21.18
C LYS A 79 1.55 -13.30 -22.41
N THR A 80 2.16 -12.18 -22.77
CA THR A 80 1.99 -11.60 -24.10
C THR A 80 3.05 -12.16 -25.03
N SER A 81 2.88 -11.99 -26.34
CA SER A 81 3.82 -12.49 -27.35
C SER A 81 5.24 -11.89 -27.22
N GLN A 82 5.39 -10.82 -26.44
CA GLN A 82 6.65 -10.10 -26.29
C GLN A 82 7.16 -10.12 -24.84
N HIS A 83 6.30 -10.04 -23.82
CA HIS A 83 6.72 -9.98 -22.41
C HIS A 83 5.71 -10.63 -21.44
N ASN A 84 6.14 -10.90 -20.21
CA ASN A 84 5.23 -11.27 -19.13
C ASN A 84 4.71 -9.98 -18.47
N GLU A 85 3.39 -9.82 -18.44
CA GLU A 85 2.73 -8.71 -17.76
C GLU A 85 2.06 -9.19 -16.49
N VAL A 86 2.19 -8.39 -15.42
CA VAL A 86 1.53 -8.66 -14.15
C VAL A 86 0.25 -7.84 -14.09
N HIS A 87 -0.85 -8.53 -13.81
CA HIS A 87 -2.17 -7.95 -13.68
C HIS A 87 -2.74 -8.29 -12.30
N PHE A 88 -3.51 -7.37 -11.73
CA PHE A 88 -4.31 -7.65 -10.55
C PHE A 88 -5.73 -7.99 -10.96
N ALA A 89 -6.24 -9.11 -10.47
CA ALA A 89 -7.62 -9.54 -10.65
C ALA A 89 -8.38 -9.35 -9.33
N GLY A 90 -9.55 -8.72 -9.38
CA GLY A 90 -10.17 -8.25 -8.14
C GLY A 90 -11.47 -7.48 -8.31
N LEU A 91 -11.97 -6.94 -7.20
CA LEU A 91 -13.22 -6.18 -7.16
C LEU A 91 -12.93 -4.69 -7.24
N LEU A 92 -13.68 -4.00 -8.09
CA LEU A 92 -13.62 -2.54 -8.23
C LEU A 92 -14.82 -1.89 -7.56
N TYR A 93 -14.55 -0.99 -6.63
CA TYR A 93 -15.51 -0.14 -5.95
C TYR A 93 -15.49 1.25 -6.60
N SER A 94 -16.42 1.45 -7.54
CA SER A 94 -16.54 2.72 -8.28
C SER A 94 -17.29 3.79 -7.48
N LYS A 95 -18.16 3.36 -6.57
CA LYS A 95 -18.91 4.24 -5.68
C LYS A 95 -18.32 4.20 -4.28
N LYS A 96 -18.16 5.39 -3.71
CA LYS A 96 -17.65 5.62 -2.36
C LYS A 96 -18.41 6.79 -1.75
N VAL A 97 -18.70 6.68 -0.46
CA VAL A 97 -19.40 7.73 0.28
C VAL A 97 -18.56 8.20 1.46
N SER A 98 -18.79 9.43 1.87
CA SER A 98 -18.10 10.03 3.01
C SER A 98 -18.59 9.37 4.29
N LEU A 99 -17.67 8.92 5.14
CA LEU A 99 -18.00 8.46 6.49
C LEU A 99 -18.58 9.59 7.35
N PHE A 100 -18.02 10.79 7.19
CA PHE A 100 -18.50 12.02 7.81
C PHE A 100 -18.21 13.22 6.89
N THR A 101 -18.99 14.28 7.05
CA THR A 101 -18.85 15.55 6.31
C THR A 101 -18.55 16.75 7.21
N SER A 102 -18.54 16.55 8.53
CA SER A 102 -18.23 17.56 9.53
C SER A 102 -17.28 16.97 10.58
N PRO A 103 -16.22 17.68 10.99
CA PRO A 103 -15.87 19.06 10.63
C PRO A 103 -15.26 19.23 9.23
N CYS A 104 -14.93 18.14 8.54
CA CYS A 104 -14.46 18.12 7.16
C CYS A 104 -15.01 16.90 6.41
N ASP A 105 -14.91 16.87 5.08
CA ASP A 105 -15.27 15.69 4.30
C ASP A 105 -14.20 14.59 4.45
N SER A 106 -14.60 13.48 5.06
CA SER A 106 -13.76 12.29 5.21
C SER A 106 -13.13 11.80 3.90
N GLN A 107 -13.79 11.95 2.74
CA GLN A 107 -13.21 11.53 1.46
C GLN A 107 -11.97 12.34 1.08
N GLU A 108 -11.96 13.64 1.41
CA GLU A 108 -10.83 14.53 1.11
C GLU A 108 -9.58 14.15 1.91
N ILE A 109 -9.76 13.58 3.10
CA ILE A 109 -8.67 13.04 3.92
C ILE A 109 -8.42 11.54 3.69
N GLY A 110 -9.03 10.97 2.64
CA GLY A 110 -8.77 9.60 2.20
C GLY A 110 -9.49 8.52 3.00
N ILE A 111 -10.59 8.85 3.69
CA ILE A 111 -11.45 7.93 4.43
C ILE A 111 -12.81 7.85 3.73
N CYS A 112 -13.23 6.65 3.34
CA CYS A 112 -14.51 6.48 2.66
C CYS A 112 -15.15 5.13 2.95
N VAL A 113 -16.47 5.08 2.84
CA VAL A 113 -17.27 3.87 2.98
C VAL A 113 -17.58 3.31 1.60
N LEU A 114 -17.41 2.01 1.44
CA LEU A 114 -17.63 1.25 0.22
C LEU A 114 -18.81 0.33 0.43
N CYS A 115 -19.80 0.42 -0.47
CA CYS A 115 -20.92 -0.50 -0.50
C CYS A 115 -20.53 -1.77 -1.24
N ILE A 116 -20.59 -2.93 -0.57
CA ILE A 116 -20.23 -4.23 -1.18
C ILE A 116 -21.15 -4.56 -2.36
N GLU A 117 -22.43 -4.21 -2.27
CA GLU A 117 -23.42 -4.52 -3.31
C GLU A 117 -23.15 -3.76 -4.62
N GLU A 118 -22.43 -2.64 -4.54
CA GLU A 118 -22.05 -1.82 -5.69
C GLU A 118 -20.66 -2.15 -6.23
N ALA A 119 -19.98 -3.15 -5.67
CA ALA A 119 -18.74 -3.65 -6.23
C ALA A 119 -18.99 -4.23 -7.63
N SER A 120 -18.19 -3.80 -8.59
CA SER A 120 -18.20 -4.40 -9.91
C SER A 120 -17.72 -5.85 -9.84
N LYS A 121 -18.12 -6.68 -10.81
CA LYS A 121 -17.58 -8.04 -11.00
C LYS A 121 -16.04 -8.01 -11.06
N VAL A 122 -15.44 -9.20 -10.96
CA VAL A 122 -13.99 -9.37 -11.10
C VAL A 122 -13.49 -8.70 -12.38
N VAL A 123 -12.66 -7.66 -12.22
CA VAL A 123 -11.97 -6.96 -13.31
C VAL A 123 -10.47 -7.14 -13.17
N ASN A 124 -9.78 -7.05 -14.30
CA ASN A 124 -8.32 -7.07 -14.37
C ASN A 124 -7.81 -5.65 -14.58
N ILE A 125 -6.81 -5.27 -13.79
CA ILE A 125 -6.11 -3.99 -13.92
C ILE A 125 -4.61 -4.23 -14.03
N THR A 126 -3.91 -3.28 -14.66
CA THR A 126 -2.45 -3.34 -14.73
C THR A 126 -1.84 -2.80 -13.44
N ILE A 127 -0.63 -3.24 -13.09
CA ILE A 127 0.11 -2.65 -11.96
C ILE A 127 0.34 -1.13 -12.12
N ASN A 128 0.34 -0.64 -13.36
CA ASN A 128 0.52 0.77 -13.67
C ASN A 128 -0.72 1.62 -13.33
N ASP A 129 -1.88 1.01 -13.13
CA ASP A 129 -3.10 1.74 -12.77
C ASP A 129 -3.16 2.07 -11.27
N VAL A 130 -2.28 1.47 -10.47
CA VAL A 130 -2.19 1.72 -9.03
C VAL A 130 -1.59 3.10 -8.75
N ARG A 131 -2.29 3.87 -7.92
CA ARG A 131 -1.85 5.19 -7.46
C ARG A 131 -1.33 5.15 -6.02
N LYS A 132 -2.07 4.53 -5.11
CA LYS A 132 -1.75 4.47 -3.67
C LYS A 132 -2.26 3.17 -3.06
N LYS A 133 -1.69 2.80 -1.91
CA LYS A 133 -2.23 1.74 -1.06
C LYS A 133 -3.33 2.27 -0.14
N CYS A 134 -4.33 1.43 0.13
CA CYS A 134 -5.32 1.68 1.16
C CYS A 134 -5.53 0.42 2.00
N MET A 135 -6.25 0.55 3.11
CA MET A 135 -6.59 -0.54 4.01
C MET A 135 -8.11 -0.66 4.13
N PHE A 136 -8.60 -1.89 4.09
CA PHE A 136 -10.01 -2.19 4.35
C PHE A 136 -10.24 -2.57 5.80
N ILE A 137 -11.28 -2.00 6.39
CA ILE A 137 -11.78 -2.31 7.72
C ILE A 137 -13.24 -2.72 7.57
N LYS A 138 -13.56 -3.97 7.96
CA LYS A 138 -14.94 -4.44 8.02
C LYS A 138 -15.63 -3.85 9.23
N LEU A 139 -16.80 -3.25 9.03
CA LEU A 139 -17.60 -2.70 10.12
C LEU A 139 -18.41 -3.84 10.78
N PRO A 140 -18.43 -3.97 12.12
CA PRO A 140 -19.03 -5.14 12.79
C PRO A 140 -20.55 -5.34 12.57
N GLN A 141 -21.27 -4.28 12.19
CA GLN A 141 -22.73 -4.27 12.07
C GLN A 141 -23.23 -3.80 10.70
N SER A 142 -22.31 -3.55 9.76
CA SER A 142 -22.67 -3.18 8.39
C SER A 142 -22.06 -4.18 7.42
N SER A 143 -22.74 -4.40 6.29
CA SER A 143 -22.11 -5.02 5.12
C SER A 143 -21.08 -4.11 4.49
N ASP A 144 -21.03 -2.82 4.84
CA ASP A 144 -20.10 -1.87 4.26
C ASP A 144 -18.65 -2.07 4.74
N ILE A 145 -17.73 -1.64 3.87
CA ILE A 145 -16.29 -1.66 4.15
C ILE A 145 -15.80 -0.22 4.28
N LEU A 146 -15.05 0.06 5.33
CA LEU A 146 -14.33 1.32 5.47
C LEU A 146 -12.97 1.20 4.78
N SER A 147 -12.68 2.08 3.83
CA SER A 147 -11.37 2.20 3.19
C SER A 147 -10.64 3.44 3.70
N ILE A 148 -9.38 3.24 4.09
CA ILE A 148 -8.49 4.29 4.59
C ILE A 148 -7.23 4.34 3.73
N THR A 149 -6.95 5.50 3.15
CA THR A 149 -5.72 5.75 2.40
C THR A 149 -4.54 5.80 3.34
N LEU A 150 -3.49 5.04 3.05
CA LEU A 150 -2.27 5.08 3.85
C LEU A 150 -1.33 6.16 3.31
N LEU A 151 -0.81 7.01 4.20
CA LEU A 151 0.25 7.95 3.87
C LEU A 151 1.56 7.17 3.76
N HIS A 152 2.13 7.12 2.56
CA HIS A 152 3.44 6.55 2.27
C HIS A 152 4.24 7.57 1.47
#